data_AF-A0A946QL06-F1
#
_entry.id   AF-A0A946QL06-F1
#
_cell.length_a   1.000
_cell.length_b   1.000
_cell.length_c   1.000
_cell.angle_alpha   90.00
_cell.angle_beta   90.00
_cell.angle_gamma   90.00
#
_symmetry.space_group_name_H-M   'P 1'
#
loop_
_entity.id
_entity.type
_entity.pdbx_description
1 polymer ?
#
loop_
_entity_poly.entity_id
_entity_poly.type
_entity_poly.pdbx_seq_one_letter_code
_entity_poly.pdbx_strand_id
1 'polypeptide(L)'
;MTLSSDTIAVDSDTAPPADGCHAGEGVMRDAAQKAGKSAQLEQYDKDYPKGPHDQPQSMCPAFGSLRVGLRMRRTATILSGSACCVYGLTFTSHFYGAKRTVGYVPFDSESLVTGKLFEDIREAVHDIADPDQYDAVVVINLCVPTASGVPLDLLPTEINGVRIIGIDVPGFGVPTHAEAKDVLAGAMLRYARGEAQAGPVARPAVVETDVPTVAMVGEIFPVDAITIGRMIQPMGLKAGPVVPTREWRELYAALDCSAVAMLHPFYTATAREFSAAGRPLLGSAPVGIEGTRDWLAHLGDVLNLTKKRIDAAINAQL
;
A
#
# COMPACT_ATOMS: atom_id res chain seq x y z
N MET A 1 -60.16 3.81 -19.73
CA MET A 1 -58.87 4.32 -19.21
C MET A 1 -57.94 4.48 -20.40
N THR A 2 -57.85 5.69 -20.93
CA THR A 2 -56.94 6.07 -22.01
C THR A 2 -55.55 6.29 -21.40
N LEU A 3 -54.55 5.55 -21.89
CA LEU A 3 -53.15 5.73 -21.53
C LEU A 3 -52.68 7.07 -22.13
N SER A 4 -52.21 7.99 -21.29
CA SER A 4 -51.56 9.23 -21.73
C SER A 4 -50.25 8.87 -22.47
N SER A 5 -50.05 9.51 -23.62
CA SER A 5 -48.86 9.39 -24.47
C SER A 5 -47.80 10.46 -24.16
N ASP A 6 -47.82 11.03 -22.97
CA ASP A 6 -46.88 12.08 -22.59
C ASP A 6 -45.54 11.47 -22.17
N THR A 7 -44.70 11.16 -23.15
CA THR A 7 -43.26 11.02 -22.93
C THR A 7 -42.73 12.35 -22.38
N ILE A 8 -42.33 12.37 -21.11
CA ILE A 8 -41.62 13.49 -20.51
C ILE A 8 -40.27 13.58 -21.22
N ALA A 9 -40.08 14.63 -22.02
CA ALA A 9 -38.77 14.93 -22.59
C ALA A 9 -37.81 15.29 -21.45
N VAL A 10 -36.72 14.53 -21.31
CA VAL A 10 -35.62 14.92 -20.44
C VAL A 10 -34.88 16.03 -21.18
N ASP A 11 -35.05 17.26 -20.69
CA ASP A 11 -34.33 18.42 -21.18
C ASP A 11 -32.83 18.15 -21.04
N SER A 12 -32.16 18.08 -22.19
CA SER A 12 -30.74 17.81 -22.28
C SER A 12 -30.10 18.96 -23.01
N ASP A 13 -30.10 20.15 -22.40
CA ASP A 13 -29.20 21.19 -22.88
C ASP A 13 -28.73 22.22 -21.83
N THR A 14 -27.40 22.36 -21.81
CA THR A 14 -26.61 23.56 -21.51
C THR A 14 -26.48 24.08 -20.08
N ALA A 15 -26.13 23.22 -19.13
CA ALA A 15 -25.15 23.61 -18.12
C ALA A 15 -23.78 23.01 -18.50
N PRO A 16 -22.65 23.73 -18.45
CA PRO A 16 -21.36 23.04 -18.44
C PRO A 16 -21.43 22.02 -17.30
N PRO A 17 -21.09 20.74 -17.53
CA PRO A 17 -21.12 19.77 -16.46
C PRO A 17 -20.26 20.32 -15.33
N ALA A 18 -20.84 20.48 -14.14
CA ALA A 18 -20.02 20.64 -12.95
C ALA A 18 -19.07 19.44 -12.95
N ASP A 19 -17.76 19.69 -12.91
CA ASP A 19 -16.73 18.65 -12.95
C ASP A 19 -16.90 17.74 -11.73
N GLY A 20 -17.76 16.73 -11.89
CA GLY A 20 -18.08 15.76 -10.85
C GLY A 20 -17.02 14.67 -10.76
N CYS A 21 -17.31 13.65 -9.96
CA CYS A 21 -16.48 12.45 -9.73
C CYS A 21 -16.12 11.64 -11.00
N HIS A 22 -16.54 12.09 -12.18
CA HIS A 22 -16.38 11.45 -13.49
C HIS A 22 -15.55 12.29 -14.48
N ALA A 23 -14.93 13.38 -14.03
CA ALA A 23 -14.01 14.12 -14.88
C ALA A 23 -12.89 13.19 -15.38
N GLY A 24 -12.51 13.34 -16.66
CA GLY A 24 -11.49 12.50 -17.27
C GLY A 24 -10.14 12.61 -16.57
N GLU A 25 -9.28 11.60 -16.74
CA GLU A 25 -7.98 11.51 -16.09
C GLU A 25 -7.16 12.80 -16.19
N GLY A 26 -7.08 13.39 -17.39
CA GLY A 26 -6.34 14.62 -17.63
C GLY A 26 -6.85 15.83 -16.82
N VAL A 27 -8.17 15.94 -16.64
CA VAL A 27 -8.78 17.04 -15.85
C VAL A 27 -8.45 16.87 -14.38
N MET A 28 -8.63 15.66 -13.84
CA MET A 28 -8.33 15.36 -12.44
C MET A 28 -6.84 15.52 -12.12
N ARG A 29 -5.97 15.13 -13.05
CA ARG A 29 -4.52 15.25 -12.91
C ARG A 29 -4.07 16.72 -12.95
N ASP A 30 -4.60 17.52 -13.87
CA ASP A 30 -4.34 18.97 -13.93
C ASP A 30 -4.83 19.68 -12.66
N ALA A 31 -6.04 19.33 -12.18
CA ALA A 31 -6.56 19.86 -10.92
C ALA A 31 -5.64 19.53 -9.73
N ALA A 32 -5.22 18.27 -9.60
CA ALA A 32 -4.29 17.84 -8.56
C ALA A 32 -2.93 18.58 -8.63
N GLN A 33 -2.39 18.78 -9.83
CA GLN A 33 -1.15 19.54 -10.04
C GLN A 33 -1.31 21.00 -9.60
N LYS A 34 -2.40 21.67 -10.00
CA LYS A 34 -2.73 23.03 -9.56
C LYS A 34 -2.94 23.12 -8.05
N ALA A 35 -3.42 22.05 -7.43
CA ALA A 35 -3.59 21.92 -5.99
C ALA A 35 -2.31 21.52 -5.24
N GLY A 36 -1.14 21.51 -5.90
CA GLY A 36 0.17 21.30 -5.28
C GLY A 36 0.63 19.84 -5.20
N LYS A 37 -0.08 18.89 -5.84
CA LYS A 37 0.27 17.45 -5.82
C LYS A 37 1.26 17.03 -6.92
N SER A 38 1.85 17.96 -7.66
CA SER A 38 2.74 17.66 -8.80
C SER A 38 3.90 16.73 -8.44
N ALA A 39 4.63 17.02 -7.35
CA ALA A 39 5.77 16.20 -6.94
C ALA A 39 5.39 14.75 -6.61
N GLN A 40 4.22 14.55 -6.00
CA GLN A 40 3.71 13.22 -5.67
C GLN A 40 3.30 12.44 -6.92
N LEU A 41 2.62 13.11 -7.86
CA LEU A 41 2.22 12.50 -9.13
C LEU A 41 3.42 12.15 -10.01
N GLU A 42 4.44 13.02 -10.05
CA GLU A 42 5.70 12.72 -10.73
C GLU A 42 6.45 11.56 -10.07
N GLN A 43 6.36 11.42 -8.75
CA GLN A 43 6.93 10.28 -8.04
C GLN A 43 6.18 8.99 -8.39
N TYR A 44 4.85 9.02 -8.47
CA TYR A 44 4.06 7.87 -8.92
C TYR A 44 4.37 7.48 -10.37
N ASP A 45 4.56 8.43 -11.28
CA ASP A 45 4.95 8.12 -12.66
C ASP A 45 6.31 7.41 -12.74
N LYS A 46 7.25 7.77 -11.86
CA LYS A 46 8.56 7.12 -11.76
C LYS A 46 8.47 5.72 -11.16
N ASP A 47 7.64 5.56 -10.14
CA ASP A 47 7.55 4.31 -9.39
C ASP A 47 6.69 3.26 -10.08
N TYR A 48 5.65 3.72 -10.79
CA TYR A 48 4.54 2.90 -11.29
C TYR A 48 4.29 3.19 -12.78
N PRO A 49 5.21 2.74 -13.67
CA PRO A 49 5.09 2.98 -15.10
C PRO A 49 3.82 2.36 -15.67
N LYS A 50 3.17 3.10 -16.56
CA LYS A 50 1.91 2.71 -17.20
C LYS A 50 2.14 1.64 -18.27
N GLY A 51 1.18 0.74 -18.43
CA GLY A 51 1.19 -0.29 -19.45
C GLY A 51 0.92 0.25 -20.87
N PRO A 52 1.14 -0.55 -21.92
CA PRO A 52 1.09 -0.09 -23.33
C PRO A 52 -0.24 0.54 -23.79
N HIS A 53 -1.33 0.25 -23.09
CA HIS A 53 -2.67 0.73 -23.44
C HIS A 53 -3.27 1.65 -22.38
N ASP A 54 -2.60 1.83 -21.24
CA ASP A 54 -3.06 2.67 -20.11
C ASP A 54 -4.53 2.46 -19.70
N GLN A 55 -5.06 1.25 -19.98
CA GLN A 55 -6.43 0.82 -19.68
C GLN A 55 -6.39 -0.57 -19.03
N PRO A 56 -5.82 -0.69 -17.82
CA PRO A 56 -5.78 -1.97 -17.14
C PRO A 56 -7.21 -2.44 -16.86
N GLN A 57 -7.52 -3.69 -17.22
CA GLN A 57 -8.78 -4.36 -16.85
C GLN A 57 -8.72 -4.73 -15.36
N SER A 58 -8.73 -3.71 -14.51
CA SER A 58 -8.41 -3.78 -13.10
C SER A 58 -9.45 -3.06 -12.27
N MET A 59 -9.57 -3.46 -11.00
CA MET A 59 -10.39 -2.74 -10.02
C MET A 59 -9.79 -1.36 -9.72
N CYS A 60 -10.57 -0.51 -9.03
CA CYS A 60 -10.07 0.76 -8.51
C CYS A 60 -8.70 0.57 -7.81
N PRO A 61 -7.66 1.35 -8.18
CA PRO A 61 -6.32 1.19 -7.60
C PRO A 61 -6.30 1.27 -6.07
N ALA A 62 -7.08 2.18 -5.47
CA ALA A 62 -7.18 2.32 -4.01
C ALA A 62 -7.56 1.04 -3.26
N PHE A 63 -8.15 0.05 -3.93
CA PHE A 63 -8.39 -1.27 -3.35
C PHE A 63 -7.10 -1.94 -2.84
N GLY A 64 -5.98 -1.75 -3.54
CA GLY A 64 -4.68 -2.32 -3.14
C GLY A 64 -4.23 -1.83 -1.77
N SER A 65 -4.18 -0.51 -1.59
CA SER A 65 -3.82 0.12 -0.32
C SER A 65 -4.82 -0.22 0.77
N LEU A 66 -6.12 -0.16 0.47
CA LEU A 66 -7.17 -0.51 1.41
C LEU A 66 -7.02 -1.97 1.89
N ARG A 67 -6.75 -2.91 0.97
CA ARG A 67 -6.52 -4.32 1.31
C ARG A 67 -5.32 -4.50 2.24
N VAL A 68 -4.24 -3.75 2.03
CA VAL A 68 -3.06 -3.78 2.92
C VAL A 68 -3.45 -3.33 4.32
N GLY A 69 -4.11 -2.17 4.46
CA GLY A 69 -4.58 -1.65 5.74
C GLY A 69 -5.53 -2.62 6.45
N LEU A 70 -6.52 -3.16 5.73
CA LEU A 70 -7.51 -4.10 6.26
C LEU A 70 -6.94 -5.47 6.61
N ARG A 71 -5.75 -5.87 6.12
CA ARG A 71 -5.10 -7.13 6.50
C ARG A 71 -4.28 -7.00 7.77
N MET A 72 -3.78 -5.82 8.06
CA MET A 72 -2.99 -5.56 9.26
C MET A 72 -3.86 -5.51 10.53
N ARG A 73 -3.37 -6.13 11.60
CA ARG A 73 -4.00 -6.11 12.93
C ARG A 73 -3.79 -4.75 13.57
N ARG A 74 -4.79 -4.34 14.37
CA ARG A 74 -4.76 -3.09 15.12
C ARG A 74 -4.50 -1.88 14.21
N THR A 75 -5.04 -1.91 13.00
CA THR A 75 -4.99 -0.80 12.05
C THR A 75 -6.39 -0.39 11.68
N ALA A 76 -6.75 0.87 11.94
CA ALA A 76 -7.96 1.48 11.40
C ALA A 76 -7.67 2.00 9.99
N THR A 77 -8.62 1.91 9.05
CA THR A 77 -8.45 2.46 7.70
C THR A 77 -9.68 3.27 7.33
N ILE A 78 -9.46 4.55 7.04
CA ILE A 78 -10.46 5.56 6.71
C ILE A 78 -10.29 5.93 5.24
N LEU A 79 -11.40 5.87 4.48
CA LEU A 79 -11.45 6.38 3.13
C LEU A 79 -11.99 7.80 3.12
N SER A 80 -11.30 8.69 2.43
CA SER A 80 -11.78 10.01 2.02
C SER A 80 -12.11 9.93 0.53
N GLY A 81 -13.40 9.93 0.19
CA GLY A 81 -13.87 9.58 -1.14
C GLY A 81 -15.36 9.81 -1.32
N SER A 82 -15.87 9.73 -2.54
CA SER A 82 -17.32 9.81 -2.76
C SER A 82 -18.00 8.52 -2.28
N ALA A 83 -19.29 8.62 -1.94
CA ALA A 83 -20.07 7.47 -1.47
C ALA A 83 -20.04 6.28 -2.44
N CYS A 84 -20.00 6.51 -3.75
CA CYS A 84 -19.93 5.44 -4.75
C CYS A 84 -18.59 4.71 -4.73
N CYS A 85 -17.47 5.43 -4.59
CA CYS A 85 -16.14 4.83 -4.46
C CYS A 85 -16.04 4.02 -3.17
N VAL A 86 -16.51 4.58 -2.06
CA VAL A 86 -16.45 3.90 -0.75
C VAL A 86 -17.36 2.67 -0.73
N TYR A 87 -18.55 2.74 -1.32
CA TYR A 87 -19.41 1.58 -1.50
C TYR A 87 -18.70 0.48 -2.30
N GLY A 88 -18.15 0.79 -3.47
CA GLY A 88 -17.48 -0.19 -4.33
C GLY A 88 -16.22 -0.80 -3.68
N LEU A 89 -15.41 0.01 -2.99
CA LEU A 89 -14.23 -0.45 -2.27
C LEU A 89 -14.58 -1.28 -1.04
N THR A 90 -15.61 -0.89 -0.31
CA THR A 90 -16.11 -1.65 0.85
C THR A 90 -16.66 -3.00 0.40
N PHE A 91 -17.49 -3.02 -0.65
CA PHE A 91 -18.02 -4.25 -1.24
C PHE A 91 -16.89 -5.19 -1.67
N THR A 92 -15.96 -4.70 -2.49
CA THR A 92 -14.83 -5.48 -2.99
C THR A 92 -13.96 -6.02 -1.85
N SER A 93 -13.69 -5.20 -0.83
CA SER A 93 -12.88 -5.62 0.32
C SER A 93 -13.50 -6.77 1.10
N HIS A 94 -14.80 -6.70 1.38
CA HIS A 94 -15.49 -7.77 2.10
C HIS A 94 -15.69 -9.01 1.22
N PHE A 95 -15.90 -8.83 -0.09
CA PHE A 95 -15.95 -9.93 -1.06
C PHE A 95 -14.62 -10.73 -1.07
N TYR A 96 -13.48 -10.04 -1.01
CA TYR A 96 -12.16 -10.67 -0.90
C TYR A 96 -11.75 -11.03 0.55
N GLY A 97 -12.72 -11.11 1.46
CA GLY A 97 -12.56 -11.70 2.78
C GLY A 97 -12.04 -10.77 3.87
N ALA A 98 -12.04 -9.45 3.67
CA ALA A 98 -11.83 -8.51 4.77
C ALA A 98 -12.97 -8.67 5.81
N LYS A 99 -12.60 -8.67 7.10
CA LYS A 99 -13.53 -8.78 8.23
C LYS A 99 -13.49 -7.55 9.14
N ARG A 100 -12.93 -6.45 8.65
CA ARG A 100 -12.69 -5.22 9.42
C ARG A 100 -13.47 -4.08 8.81
N THR A 101 -13.92 -3.18 9.67
CA THR A 101 -14.65 -1.98 9.28
C THR A 101 -13.79 -1.09 8.39
N VAL A 102 -14.42 -0.55 7.35
CA VAL A 102 -13.85 0.53 6.52
C VAL A 102 -14.44 1.84 7.05
N GLY A 103 -13.59 2.70 7.61
CA GLY A 103 -13.98 4.05 7.99
C GLY A 103 -14.24 4.91 6.75
N TYR A 104 -15.09 5.92 6.89
CA TYR A 104 -15.49 6.78 5.79
C TYR A 104 -15.73 8.19 6.29
N VAL A 105 -15.08 9.17 5.66
CA VAL A 105 -15.43 10.60 5.80
C VAL A 105 -16.10 11.05 4.50
N PRO A 106 -17.41 11.36 4.54
CA PRO A 106 -18.13 11.82 3.36
C PRO A 106 -17.78 13.26 3.02
N PHE A 107 -18.03 13.63 1.77
CA PHE A 107 -17.99 15.02 1.32
C PHE A 107 -19.15 15.33 0.37
N ASP A 108 -19.37 16.62 0.20
CA ASP A 108 -20.20 17.25 -0.83
C ASP A 108 -19.41 18.38 -1.50
N SER A 109 -20.04 19.10 -2.42
CA SER A 109 -19.34 20.18 -3.14
C SER A 109 -18.92 21.33 -2.22
N GLU A 110 -19.71 21.63 -1.17
CA GLU A 110 -19.42 22.71 -0.23
C GLU A 110 -18.23 22.37 0.66
N SER A 111 -18.20 21.17 1.24
CA SER A 111 -17.11 20.72 2.11
C SER A 111 -15.77 20.56 1.39
N LEU A 112 -15.78 20.29 0.08
CA LEU A 112 -14.57 20.29 -0.75
C LEU A 112 -13.97 21.68 -0.94
N VAL A 113 -14.80 22.69 -1.24
CA VAL A 113 -14.29 24.04 -1.57
C VAL A 113 -14.00 24.88 -0.32
N THR A 114 -14.65 24.59 0.79
CA THR A 114 -14.46 25.31 2.07
C THR A 114 -13.29 24.77 2.89
N GLY A 115 -12.71 23.62 2.50
CA GLY A 115 -11.67 22.92 3.27
C GLY A 115 -12.20 22.11 4.45
N LYS A 116 -13.53 22.11 4.68
CA LYS A 116 -14.18 21.37 5.77
C LYS A 116 -13.87 19.86 5.73
N LEU A 117 -13.70 19.26 4.55
CA LEU A 117 -13.33 17.85 4.44
C LEU A 117 -12.03 17.52 5.19
N PHE A 118 -11.01 18.38 5.15
CA PHE A 118 -9.78 18.14 5.90
C PHE A 118 -10.02 18.19 7.41
N GLU A 119 -10.82 19.16 7.88
CA GLU A 119 -11.18 19.28 9.29
C GLU A 119 -11.97 18.06 9.77
N ASP A 120 -12.91 17.57 8.97
CA ASP A 120 -13.71 16.37 9.28
C ASP A 120 -12.81 15.11 9.31
N ILE A 121 -11.82 15.01 8.41
CA ILE A 121 -10.80 13.94 8.46
C ILE A 121 -9.96 14.04 9.74
N ARG A 122 -9.53 15.25 10.10
CA ARG A 122 -8.72 15.50 11.30
C ARG A 122 -9.50 15.11 12.56
N GLU A 123 -10.77 15.49 12.65
CA GLU A 123 -11.66 15.07 13.75
C GLU A 123 -11.81 13.56 13.80
N ALA A 124 -12.06 12.91 12.65
CA ALA A 124 -12.20 11.45 12.59
C ALA A 124 -10.94 10.69 13.06
N VAL A 125 -9.72 11.18 12.74
CA VAL A 125 -8.50 10.55 13.24
C VAL A 125 -8.29 10.79 14.73
N HIS A 126 -8.69 11.94 15.27
CA HIS A 126 -8.65 12.20 16.72
C HIS A 126 -9.61 11.29 17.49
N ASP A 127 -10.81 11.08 16.95
CA ASP A 127 -11.83 10.25 17.60
C ASP A 127 -11.47 8.76 17.64
N ILE A 128 -10.79 8.25 16.60
CA ILE A 128 -10.49 6.82 16.46
C ILE A 128 -9.12 6.45 17.03
N ALA A 129 -8.21 7.42 17.25
CA ALA A 129 -6.86 7.18 17.75
C ALA A 129 -6.85 6.76 19.24
N ASP A 130 -7.19 5.48 19.47
CA ASP A 130 -7.13 4.79 20.75
C ASP A 130 -5.99 3.76 20.76
N PRO A 131 -4.92 3.96 21.56
CA PRO A 131 -3.78 3.03 21.63
C PRO A 131 -4.14 1.66 22.21
N ASP A 132 -5.25 1.51 22.93
CA ASP A 132 -5.70 0.21 23.40
C ASP A 132 -6.28 -0.63 22.24
N GLN A 133 -6.75 0.01 21.16
CA GLN A 133 -7.35 -0.65 20.01
C GLN A 133 -6.41 -0.70 18.79
N TYR A 134 -5.66 0.36 18.54
CA TYR A 134 -4.93 0.57 17.30
C TYR A 134 -3.45 0.92 17.52
N ASP A 135 -2.60 0.38 16.65
CA ASP A 135 -1.19 0.75 16.51
C ASP A 135 -1.03 1.86 15.44
N ALA A 136 -1.97 1.93 14.49
CA ALA A 136 -2.01 2.94 13.44
C ALA A 136 -3.44 3.22 12.92
N VAL A 137 -3.67 4.45 12.45
CA VAL A 137 -4.82 4.89 11.67
C VAL A 137 -4.32 5.31 10.29
N VAL A 138 -4.84 4.68 9.25
CA VAL A 138 -4.52 4.98 7.85
C VAL A 138 -5.66 5.80 7.24
N VAL A 139 -5.34 6.93 6.64
CA VAL A 139 -6.30 7.74 5.87
C VAL A 139 -5.90 7.70 4.40
N ILE A 140 -6.85 7.31 3.54
CA ILE A 140 -6.64 7.16 2.10
C ILE A 140 -7.51 8.18 1.37
N ASN A 141 -6.88 9.18 0.77
CA ASN A 141 -7.53 10.04 -0.21
C ASN A 141 -7.74 9.29 -1.52
N LEU A 142 -8.97 9.33 -2.04
CA LEU A 142 -9.31 8.83 -3.37
C LEU A 142 -9.18 9.95 -4.42
N CYS A 143 -9.68 9.70 -5.64
CA CYS A 143 -9.50 10.60 -6.79
C CYS A 143 -9.89 12.05 -6.48
N VAL A 144 -11.13 12.29 -6.01
CA VAL A 144 -11.65 13.65 -5.83
C VAL A 144 -10.91 14.40 -4.72
N PRO A 145 -10.76 13.87 -3.49
CA PRO A 145 -9.98 14.57 -2.45
C PRO A 145 -8.53 14.84 -2.85
N THR A 146 -7.91 13.95 -3.62
CA THR A 146 -6.55 14.19 -4.16
C THR A 146 -6.55 15.34 -5.16
N ALA A 147 -7.50 15.36 -6.10
CA ALA A 147 -7.62 16.40 -7.12
C ALA A 147 -7.99 17.76 -6.52
N SER A 148 -8.77 17.78 -5.44
CA SER A 148 -9.12 18.97 -4.69
C SER A 148 -8.03 19.44 -3.72
N GLY A 149 -6.90 18.71 -3.62
CA GLY A 149 -5.75 19.14 -2.82
C GLY A 149 -5.90 18.93 -1.31
N VAL A 150 -6.71 17.96 -0.86
CA VAL A 150 -6.86 17.67 0.57
C VAL A 150 -5.49 17.29 1.17
N PRO A 151 -4.96 18.06 2.15
CA PRO A 151 -3.56 17.97 2.54
C PRO A 151 -3.36 17.01 3.73
N LEU A 152 -3.39 15.69 3.47
CA LEU A 152 -3.19 14.68 4.53
C LEU A 152 -1.82 14.76 5.22
N ASP A 153 -0.85 15.43 4.61
CA ASP A 153 0.47 15.73 5.17
C ASP A 153 0.42 16.71 6.36
N LEU A 154 -0.68 17.46 6.52
CA LEU A 154 -0.92 18.33 7.67
C LEU A 154 -1.57 17.60 8.86
N LEU A 155 -1.95 16.33 8.71
CA LEU A 155 -2.41 15.54 9.85
C LEU A 155 -1.26 15.35 10.86
N PRO A 156 -1.54 15.32 12.17
CA PRO A 156 -0.51 14.99 13.16
C PRO A 156 0.06 13.61 12.84
N THR A 157 1.38 13.42 12.93
CA THR A 157 2.00 12.11 12.63
C THR A 157 1.63 11.04 13.65
N GLU A 158 1.26 11.45 14.87
CA GLU A 158 0.86 10.57 15.96
C GLU A 158 -0.20 11.25 16.84
N ILE A 159 -1.16 10.47 17.35
CA ILE A 159 -2.15 10.88 18.36
C ILE A 159 -2.20 9.80 19.43
N ASN A 160 -1.93 10.14 20.70
CA ASN A 160 -1.96 9.20 21.83
C ASN A 160 -1.08 7.94 21.64
N GLY A 161 0.05 8.02 20.92
CA GLY A 161 0.88 6.86 20.58
C GLY A 161 0.39 6.04 19.36
N VAL A 162 -0.72 6.42 18.75
CA VAL A 162 -1.26 5.82 17.52
C VAL A 162 -0.76 6.61 16.31
N ARG A 163 -0.15 5.89 15.37
CA ARG A 163 0.47 6.49 14.18
C ARG A 163 -0.59 6.88 13.17
N ILE A 164 -0.52 8.08 12.62
CA ILE A 164 -1.46 8.55 11.60
C ILE A 164 -0.75 8.58 10.26
N ILE A 165 -1.30 7.86 9.28
CA ILE A 165 -0.67 7.64 7.98
C ILE A 165 -1.63 8.10 6.90
N GLY A 166 -1.38 9.29 6.36
CA GLY A 166 -2.09 9.82 5.20
C GLY A 166 -1.42 9.40 3.90
N ILE A 167 -2.20 8.85 2.95
CA ILE A 167 -1.76 8.55 1.58
C ILE A 167 -2.81 8.99 0.56
N ASP A 168 -2.35 9.43 -0.62
CA ASP A 168 -3.23 9.65 -1.76
C ASP A 168 -3.11 8.47 -2.73
N VAL A 169 -4.24 7.87 -3.09
CA VAL A 169 -4.28 6.75 -4.05
C VAL A 169 -5.30 7.06 -5.14
N PRO A 170 -5.07 8.11 -5.94
CA PRO A 170 -5.96 8.47 -7.03
C PRO A 170 -5.86 7.45 -8.17
N GLY A 171 -6.99 7.12 -8.78
CA GLY A 171 -7.03 6.27 -9.97
C GLY A 171 -6.34 6.87 -11.20
N PHE A 172 -6.12 8.18 -11.22
CA PHE A 172 -5.38 8.91 -12.28
C PHE A 172 -3.87 9.01 -12.02
N GLY A 173 -3.39 8.54 -10.86
CA GLY A 173 -1.98 8.61 -10.48
C GLY A 173 -1.35 7.25 -10.22
N VAL A 174 -2.13 6.28 -9.73
CA VAL A 174 -1.67 4.91 -9.47
C VAL A 174 -2.34 3.97 -10.47
N PRO A 175 -1.58 3.19 -11.28
CA PRO A 175 -2.13 2.50 -12.44
C PRO A 175 -3.05 1.33 -12.07
N THR A 176 -2.68 0.51 -11.08
CA THR A 176 -3.50 -0.64 -10.67
C THR A 176 -3.53 -0.84 -9.16
N HIS A 177 -4.43 -1.72 -8.71
CA HIS A 177 -4.49 -2.14 -7.32
C HIS A 177 -3.27 -2.95 -6.86
N ALA A 178 -2.38 -3.39 -7.76
CA ALA A 178 -1.12 -4.02 -7.38
C ALA A 178 -0.14 -2.96 -6.87
N GLU A 179 0.13 -1.92 -7.66
CA GLU A 179 1.02 -0.81 -7.31
C GLU A 179 0.52 -0.04 -6.08
N ALA A 180 -0.79 0.11 -5.94
CA ALA A 180 -1.37 0.74 -4.75
C ALA A 180 -1.01 0.04 -3.43
N LYS A 181 -0.73 -1.26 -3.44
CA LYS A 181 -0.25 -1.96 -2.23
C LYS A 181 1.09 -1.40 -1.78
N ASP A 182 1.96 -1.09 -2.73
CA ASP A 182 3.27 -0.51 -2.48
C ASP A 182 3.17 0.92 -1.92
N VAL A 183 2.17 1.71 -2.35
CA VAL A 183 1.95 3.05 -1.79
C VAL A 183 1.78 3.00 -0.27
N LEU A 184 0.89 2.12 0.24
CA LEU A 184 0.69 2.00 1.67
C LEU A 184 1.86 1.27 2.36
N ALA A 185 2.34 0.17 1.79
CA ALA A 185 3.45 -0.59 2.38
C ALA A 185 4.71 0.26 2.53
N GLY A 186 5.05 1.05 1.50
CA GLY A 186 6.16 1.99 1.51
C GLY A 186 5.96 3.11 2.53
N ALA A 187 4.76 3.71 2.60
CA ALA A 187 4.47 4.76 3.59
C ALA A 187 4.62 4.25 5.04
N MET A 188 4.13 3.05 5.31
CA MET A 188 4.23 2.40 6.61
C MET A 188 5.68 2.03 6.95
N LEU A 189 6.41 1.47 6.00
CA LEU A 189 7.82 1.13 6.18
C LEU A 189 8.68 2.38 6.39
N ARG A 190 8.37 3.49 5.70
CA ARG A 190 9.01 4.80 5.90
C ARG A 190 8.82 5.29 7.33
N TYR A 191 7.59 5.21 7.85
CA TYR A 191 7.29 5.59 9.23
C TYR A 191 8.08 4.72 10.21
N ALA A 192 7.99 3.40 10.07
CA ALA A 192 8.69 2.45 10.95
C ALA A 192 10.22 2.62 10.90
N ARG A 193 10.78 2.92 9.72
CA ARG A 193 12.20 3.26 9.56
C ARG A 193 12.56 4.54 10.31
N GLY A 194 11.72 5.57 10.23
CA GLY A 194 11.92 6.82 10.98
C GLY A 194 11.96 6.58 12.49
N GLU A 195 11.06 5.75 13.02
CA GLU A 195 11.08 5.38 14.44
C GLU A 195 12.34 4.62 14.84
N ALA A 196 12.73 3.62 14.04
CA ALA A 196 13.94 2.83 14.29
C ALA A 196 15.22 3.67 14.19
N GLN A 197 15.22 4.73 13.38
CA GLN A 197 16.33 5.68 13.29
C GLN A 197 16.36 6.66 14.47
N ALA A 198 15.20 7.01 15.02
CA ALA A 198 15.09 7.92 16.17
C ALA A 198 15.54 7.26 17.48
N GLY A 199 15.37 5.95 17.62
CA GLY A 199 15.84 5.22 18.80
C GLY A 199 15.38 3.77 18.86
N PRO A 200 15.61 3.11 20.02
CA PRO A 200 15.18 1.73 20.23
C PRO A 200 13.65 1.58 20.09
N VAL A 201 13.23 0.65 19.25
CA VAL A 201 11.83 0.29 19.03
C VAL A 201 11.48 -1.04 19.70
N ALA A 202 10.19 -1.25 19.96
CA ALA A 202 9.72 -2.49 20.56
C ALA A 202 10.06 -3.70 19.68
N ARG A 203 10.73 -4.70 20.25
CA ARG A 203 10.99 -5.96 19.57
C ARG A 203 9.67 -6.67 19.22
N PRO A 204 9.56 -7.28 18.03
CA PRO A 204 8.44 -8.16 17.72
C PRO A 204 8.41 -9.35 18.67
N ALA A 205 7.21 -9.89 18.93
CA ALA A 205 7.00 -10.99 19.86
C ALA A 205 7.69 -12.30 19.43
N VAL A 206 7.95 -12.45 18.13
CA VAL A 206 8.55 -13.65 17.53
C VAL A 206 9.90 -13.29 16.89
N VAL A 207 10.88 -12.93 17.70
CA VAL A 207 12.29 -12.89 17.28
C VAL A 207 13.10 -13.72 18.24
N GLU A 208 13.00 -15.04 18.08
CA GLU A 208 13.96 -15.99 18.59
C GLU A 208 14.89 -16.31 17.43
N THR A 209 16.13 -15.80 17.40
CA THR A 209 17.37 -16.53 17.02
C THR A 209 18.48 -15.60 16.53
N ASP A 210 19.73 -16.01 16.80
CA ASP A 210 20.98 -15.44 16.27
C ASP A 210 21.22 -15.76 14.76
N VAL A 211 20.18 -16.09 14.00
CA VAL A 211 20.30 -16.53 12.59
C VAL A 211 19.92 -15.38 11.65
N PRO A 212 20.74 -15.03 10.65
CA PRO A 212 20.42 -14.04 9.62
C PRO A 212 19.07 -14.29 8.95
N THR A 213 18.23 -13.25 8.86
CA THR A 213 16.90 -13.31 8.25
C THR A 213 16.88 -12.66 6.87
N VAL A 214 16.04 -13.18 5.97
CA VAL A 214 15.72 -12.58 4.68
C VAL A 214 14.28 -12.10 4.72
N ALA A 215 14.07 -10.78 4.78
CA ALA A 215 12.74 -10.20 4.67
C ALA A 215 12.19 -10.43 3.25
N MET A 216 10.88 -10.56 3.10
CA MET A 216 10.24 -10.80 1.81
C MET A 216 9.29 -9.64 1.49
N VAL A 217 9.26 -9.19 0.24
CA VAL A 217 8.37 -8.13 -0.22
C VAL A 217 7.46 -8.66 -1.32
N GLY A 218 6.16 -8.67 -1.05
CA GLY A 218 5.17 -9.28 -1.92
C GLY A 218 3.99 -9.90 -1.18
N GLU A 219 2.79 -9.84 -1.76
CA GLU A 219 1.68 -10.65 -1.25
C GLU A 219 1.78 -12.07 -1.81
N ILE A 220 2.43 -12.94 -1.05
CA ILE A 220 2.53 -14.38 -1.34
C ILE A 220 1.57 -15.19 -0.45
N PHE A 221 1.33 -16.45 -0.79
CA PHE A 221 0.59 -17.34 0.10
C PHE A 221 1.43 -17.69 1.33
N PRO A 222 0.81 -17.98 2.49
CA PRO A 222 1.56 -18.39 3.68
C PRO A 222 2.49 -19.61 3.45
N VAL A 223 2.08 -20.54 2.58
CA VAL A 223 2.89 -21.70 2.20
C VAL A 223 4.14 -21.31 1.42
N ASP A 224 4.08 -20.25 0.62
CA ASP A 224 5.23 -19.79 -0.16
C ASP A 224 6.33 -19.29 0.78
N ALA A 225 5.99 -18.52 1.82
CA ALA A 225 6.95 -18.05 2.82
C ALA A 225 7.62 -19.22 3.56
N ILE A 226 6.84 -20.25 3.93
CA ILE A 226 7.36 -21.46 4.58
C ILE A 226 8.30 -22.21 3.63
N THR A 227 7.91 -22.31 2.35
CA THR A 227 8.67 -23.03 1.32
C THR A 227 9.99 -22.34 1.02
N ILE A 228 9.98 -21.01 0.82
CA ILE A 228 11.18 -20.18 0.68
C ILE A 228 12.07 -20.34 1.91
N GLY A 229 11.50 -20.32 3.12
CA GLY A 229 12.24 -20.56 4.36
C GLY A 229 12.98 -21.90 4.36
N ARG A 230 12.35 -22.97 3.89
CA ARG A 230 12.98 -24.30 3.75
C ARG A 230 14.06 -24.31 2.67
N MET A 231 13.86 -23.61 1.56
CA MET A 231 14.83 -23.52 0.47
C MET A 231 16.13 -22.85 0.91
N ILE A 232 16.05 -21.79 1.73
CA ILE A 232 17.22 -21.03 2.18
C ILE A 232 17.84 -21.56 3.49
N GLN A 233 17.17 -22.49 4.18
CA GLN A 233 17.66 -23.09 5.43
C GLN A 233 19.05 -23.75 5.30
N PRO A 234 19.40 -24.49 4.23
CA PRO A 234 20.74 -25.05 4.05
C PRO A 234 21.84 -23.98 3.94
N MET A 235 21.48 -22.76 3.55
CA MET A 235 22.37 -21.60 3.58
C MET A 235 22.57 -21.03 4.99
N GLY A 236 21.89 -21.59 6.00
CA GLY A 236 21.80 -21.09 7.37
C GLY A 236 21.17 -19.71 7.46
N LEU A 237 20.16 -19.47 6.63
CA LEU A 237 19.30 -18.30 6.66
C LEU A 237 17.91 -18.70 7.17
N LYS A 238 17.13 -17.72 7.62
CA LYS A 238 15.70 -17.88 7.91
C LYS A 238 14.86 -16.92 7.09
N ALA A 239 13.64 -17.35 6.75
CA ALA A 239 12.63 -16.43 6.24
C ALA A 239 12.26 -15.44 7.35
N GLY A 240 12.37 -14.15 7.04
CA GLY A 240 11.89 -13.06 7.88
C GLY A 240 10.42 -12.72 7.59
N PRO A 241 9.92 -11.60 8.14
CA PRO A 241 8.57 -11.13 7.87
C PRO A 241 8.34 -10.85 6.38
N VAL A 242 7.08 -10.99 5.96
CA VAL A 242 6.61 -10.60 4.63
C VAL A 242 6.00 -9.20 4.71
N VAL A 243 6.47 -8.27 3.89
CA VAL A 243 5.91 -6.92 3.69
C VAL A 243 5.01 -6.95 2.45
N PRO A 244 3.75 -6.51 2.50
CA PRO A 244 3.08 -5.85 3.63
C PRO A 244 2.81 -6.78 4.82
N THR A 245 3.07 -6.30 6.03
CA THR A 245 3.04 -7.10 7.28
C THR A 245 1.64 -7.24 7.86
N ARG A 246 1.49 -8.15 8.83
CA ARG A 246 0.23 -8.37 9.54
C ARG A 246 0.15 -7.60 10.85
N GLU A 247 1.28 -7.18 11.39
CA GLU A 247 1.39 -6.39 12.63
C GLU A 247 2.43 -5.28 12.47
N TRP A 248 2.31 -4.20 13.23
CA TRP A 248 3.21 -3.04 13.08
C TRP A 248 4.65 -3.41 13.41
N ARG A 249 4.83 -4.16 14.52
CA ARG A 249 6.17 -4.54 14.99
C ARG A 249 6.92 -5.42 14.00
N GLU A 250 6.22 -6.15 13.13
CA GLU A 250 6.85 -6.94 12.06
C GLU A 250 7.61 -6.05 11.06
N LEU A 251 7.24 -4.77 10.90
CA LEU A 251 7.99 -3.83 10.07
C LEU A 251 9.41 -3.61 10.62
N TYR A 252 9.57 -3.52 11.95
CA TYR A 252 10.89 -3.40 12.56
C TYR A 252 11.74 -4.66 12.35
N ALA A 253 11.14 -5.86 12.44
CA ALA A 253 11.85 -7.09 12.11
C ALA A 253 12.18 -7.21 10.62
N ALA A 254 11.32 -6.70 9.74
CA ALA A 254 11.62 -6.64 8.32
C ALA A 254 12.82 -5.71 8.07
N LEU A 255 12.90 -4.57 8.77
CA LEU A 255 14.03 -3.65 8.73
C LEU A 255 15.30 -4.22 9.36
N ASP A 256 15.20 -5.18 10.28
CA ASP A 256 16.32 -5.90 10.91
C ASP A 256 16.68 -7.20 10.17
N CYS A 257 16.78 -7.14 8.84
CA CYS A 257 17.13 -8.26 7.99
C CYS A 257 18.56 -8.16 7.44
N SER A 258 19.10 -9.28 6.97
CA SER A 258 20.39 -9.32 6.24
C SER A 258 20.22 -9.05 4.74
N ALA A 259 19.08 -9.39 4.16
CA ALA A 259 18.71 -9.07 2.78
C ALA A 259 17.18 -9.03 2.62
N VAL A 260 16.72 -8.40 1.53
CA VAL A 260 15.31 -8.28 1.19
C VAL A 260 15.04 -8.96 -0.15
N ALA A 261 14.19 -9.98 -0.14
CA ALA A 261 13.69 -10.64 -1.34
C ALA A 261 12.49 -9.86 -1.92
N MET A 262 12.70 -9.14 -3.01
CA MET A 262 11.70 -8.37 -3.76
C MET A 262 10.94 -9.30 -4.73
N LEU A 263 10.04 -10.12 -4.17
CA LEU A 263 9.35 -11.19 -4.89
C LEU A 263 8.36 -10.68 -5.95
N HIS A 264 7.79 -9.49 -5.73
CA HIS A 264 6.88 -8.84 -6.67
C HIS A 264 7.52 -7.58 -7.26
N PRO A 265 7.42 -7.35 -8.58
CA PRO A 265 8.20 -6.33 -9.27
C PRO A 265 7.75 -4.88 -9.02
N PHE A 266 6.53 -4.67 -8.53
CA PHE A 266 5.90 -3.34 -8.42
C PHE A 266 6.14 -2.64 -7.07
N TYR A 267 6.92 -3.22 -6.16
CA TYR A 267 7.18 -2.65 -4.83
C TYR A 267 8.33 -1.62 -4.82
N THR A 268 8.21 -0.57 -5.63
CA THR A 268 9.27 0.42 -5.85
C THR A 268 9.49 1.35 -4.64
N ALA A 269 8.42 1.86 -4.03
CA ALA A 269 8.51 2.70 -2.84
C ALA A 269 9.04 1.91 -1.64
N THR A 270 8.56 0.68 -1.44
CA THR A 270 9.06 -0.22 -0.40
C THR A 270 10.55 -0.54 -0.59
N ALA A 271 10.99 -0.82 -1.83
CA ALA A 271 12.40 -1.02 -2.16
C ALA A 271 13.27 0.18 -1.78
N ARG A 272 12.76 1.40 -2.04
CA ARG A 272 13.46 2.65 -1.70
C ARG A 272 13.69 2.79 -0.20
N GLU A 273 12.69 2.44 0.62
CA GLU A 273 12.81 2.50 2.08
C GLU A 273 13.79 1.47 2.64
N PHE A 274 13.81 0.24 2.10
CA PHE A 274 14.84 -0.75 2.46
C PHE A 274 16.24 -0.32 2.02
N SER A 275 16.38 0.25 0.83
CA SER A 275 17.65 0.80 0.36
C SER A 275 18.12 1.95 1.26
N ALA A 276 17.21 2.83 1.68
CA ALA A 276 17.51 3.91 2.63
C ALA A 276 17.88 3.38 4.03
N ALA A 277 17.41 2.18 4.40
CA ALA A 277 17.84 1.46 5.60
C ALA A 277 19.15 0.66 5.42
N GLY A 278 19.80 0.76 4.25
CA GLY A 278 21.06 0.06 3.96
C GLY A 278 20.90 -1.45 3.76
N ARG A 279 19.70 -1.93 3.43
CA ARG A 279 19.44 -3.36 3.23
C ARG A 279 19.62 -3.74 1.76
N PRO A 280 20.43 -4.78 1.45
CA PRO A 280 20.60 -5.21 0.07
C PRO A 280 19.32 -5.86 -0.46
N LEU A 281 18.99 -5.54 -1.72
CA LEU A 281 17.78 -6.02 -2.38
C LEU A 281 18.11 -7.13 -3.37
N LEU A 282 17.31 -8.19 -3.35
CA LEU A 282 17.32 -9.30 -4.30
C LEU A 282 16.03 -9.24 -5.11
N GLY A 283 16.12 -8.95 -6.41
CA GLY A 283 14.98 -8.98 -7.32
C GLY A 283 14.54 -10.41 -7.71
N SER A 284 13.35 -10.51 -8.29
CA SER A 284 12.73 -11.76 -8.76
C SER A 284 12.22 -12.68 -7.65
N ALA A 285 11.61 -13.80 -8.04
CA ALA A 285 11.07 -14.82 -7.16
C ALA A 285 11.56 -16.21 -7.61
N PRO A 286 11.64 -17.20 -6.69
CA PRO A 286 12.02 -18.57 -7.00
C PRO A 286 10.87 -19.30 -7.70
N VAL A 287 10.69 -19.03 -8.99
CA VAL A 287 9.63 -19.62 -9.83
C VAL A 287 10.27 -20.47 -10.93
N GLY A 288 9.81 -21.71 -11.09
CA GLY A 288 10.43 -22.68 -12.01
C GLY A 288 11.77 -23.21 -11.50
N ILE A 289 12.31 -24.24 -12.14
CA ILE A 289 13.55 -24.91 -11.70
C ILE A 289 14.74 -23.97 -11.87
N GLU A 290 14.91 -23.41 -13.06
CA GLU A 290 16.02 -22.52 -13.40
C GLU A 290 15.92 -21.21 -12.61
N GLY A 291 14.73 -20.62 -12.53
CA GLY A 291 14.50 -19.40 -11.77
C GLY A 291 14.78 -19.58 -10.27
N THR A 292 14.39 -20.72 -9.69
CA THR A 292 14.72 -21.04 -8.29
C THR A 292 16.22 -21.21 -8.08
N ARG A 293 16.90 -21.95 -8.97
CA ARG A 293 18.35 -22.13 -8.89
C ARG A 293 19.10 -20.80 -8.95
N ASP A 294 18.77 -19.99 -9.94
CA ASP A 294 19.45 -18.71 -10.18
C ASP A 294 19.13 -17.70 -9.06
N TRP A 295 17.91 -17.72 -8.52
CA TRP A 295 17.52 -16.92 -7.36
C TRP A 295 18.30 -17.31 -6.09
N LEU A 296 18.47 -18.61 -5.82
CA LEU A 296 19.28 -19.10 -4.70
C LEU A 296 20.76 -18.73 -4.84
N ALA A 297 21.31 -18.84 -6.05
CA ALA A 297 22.68 -18.41 -6.34
C ALA A 297 22.86 -16.91 -6.04
N HIS A 298 21.97 -16.07 -6.60
CA HIS A 298 22.02 -14.63 -6.42
C HIS A 298 21.83 -14.20 -4.96
N LEU A 299 20.93 -14.85 -4.20
CA LEU A 299 20.81 -14.62 -2.75
C LEU A 299 22.13 -14.89 -2.02
N GLY A 300 22.77 -16.00 -2.37
CA GLY A 300 24.07 -16.38 -1.84
C GLY A 300 25.14 -15.35 -2.11
N ASP A 301 25.21 -14.84 -3.33
CA ASP A 301 26.17 -13.82 -3.75
C ASP A 301 25.94 -12.49 -3.04
N VAL A 302 24.68 -12.03 -2.95
CA VAL A 302 24.29 -10.80 -2.23
C VAL A 302 24.73 -10.84 -0.76
N LEU A 303 24.64 -12.01 -0.12
CA LEU A 303 25.01 -12.22 1.27
C LEU A 303 26.47 -12.69 1.45
N ASN A 304 27.25 -12.75 0.37
CA ASN A 304 28.64 -13.23 0.35
C ASN A 304 28.80 -14.60 1.05
N LEU A 305 27.88 -15.53 0.77
CA LEU A 305 27.90 -16.87 1.33
C LEU A 305 28.89 -17.77 0.57
N THR A 306 29.47 -18.74 1.28
CA THR A 306 30.35 -19.72 0.65
C THR A 306 29.61 -20.55 -0.39
N LYS A 307 30.25 -20.83 -1.53
CA LYS A 307 29.70 -21.71 -2.57
C LYS A 307 29.13 -23.03 -2.03
N LYS A 308 29.77 -23.65 -1.03
CA LYS A 308 29.28 -24.87 -0.37
C LYS A 308 27.85 -24.73 0.19
N ARG A 309 27.52 -23.58 0.79
CA ARG A 309 26.19 -23.29 1.36
C ARG A 309 25.15 -23.07 0.26
N ILE A 310 25.55 -22.39 -0.81
CA ILE A 310 24.70 -22.12 -1.98
C ILE A 310 24.37 -23.44 -2.69
N ASP A 311 25.39 -24.23 -3.02
CA ASP A 311 25.24 -25.53 -3.69
C ASP A 311 24.39 -26.49 -2.85
N ALA A 312 24.53 -26.48 -1.51
CA ALA A 312 23.70 -27.29 -0.62
C ALA A 312 22.21 -26.96 -0.71
N ALA A 313 21.86 -25.68 -0.84
CA ALA A 313 20.47 -25.25 -0.98
C ALA A 313 19.90 -25.59 -2.36
N ILE A 314 20.68 -25.36 -3.43
CA ILE A 314 20.30 -25.70 -4.81
C ILE A 314 20.08 -27.20 -4.96
N ASN A 315 21.03 -28.03 -4.50
CA ASN A 315 20.94 -29.49 -4.62
C ASN A 315 19.77 -30.08 -3.82
N ALA A 316 19.25 -29.37 -2.82
CA ALA A 316 18.06 -29.80 -2.08
C ALA A 316 16.74 -29.55 -2.84
N GLN A 317 16.76 -28.81 -3.97
CA GLN A 317 15.59 -28.53 -4.80
C GLN A 317 15.55 -29.35 -6.10
N LEU A 318 16.63 -30.09 -6.40
CA LEU A 318 16.78 -30.97 -7.57
C LEU A 318 16.42 -32.41 -7.20
#